data_AF-A0A7K2LYK1-F1
#
_entry.id   AF-A0A7K2LYK1-F1
#
_cell.length_a   1.000
_cell.length_b   1.000
_cell.length_c   1.000
_cell.angle_alpha   90.00
_cell.angle_beta   90.00
_cell.angle_gamma   90.00
#
_symmetry.space_group_name_H-M   'P 1'
#
loop_
_entity.id
_entity.type
_entity.pdbx_description
1 polymer ?
#
loop_
_entity_poly.entity_id
_entity_poly.type
_entity_poly.pdbx_seq_one_letter_code
_entity_poly.pdbx_strand_id
1 'polypeptide(L)'
;AVTLGVIVVLYRFAKGFVASVAVLLGLVAGTAVAALAGRADFSGIGDAAWFGMRAPLHYGMPRFDVMAVLSIVLVMVIIAVESIGQFFAVGEVAGREVDERDIARALRADGLATVAAGLLNSFPTTVYSQNVGLLRITRVTSRWVVAAGGVMMLVLGLVPKVGAVVAAMPPAVLGGATVVLFSTIAVVGMQILAKADLSQARNTVLVAASLGIGFLPTAYPQFAEHMPTRQLRVLFESGIMLGTLTAVALNLFFHHLPSRRRPRPGTAVAADAP
;
A
#
# COMPACT_ATOMS: atom_id res chain seq x y z
N ALA A 1 11.38 20.81 -1.01
CA ALA A 1 12.42 20.89 0.05
C ALA A 1 11.82 21.27 1.41
N VAL A 2 11.15 22.42 1.54
CA VAL A 2 10.58 22.89 2.82
C VAL A 2 9.67 21.86 3.48
N THR A 3 8.66 21.35 2.77
CA THR A 3 7.73 20.32 3.30
C THR A 3 8.48 19.12 3.89
N LEU A 4 9.36 18.52 3.10
CA LEU A 4 10.18 17.38 3.53
C LEU A 4 11.05 17.73 4.75
N GLY A 5 11.72 18.87 4.72
CA GLY A 5 12.57 19.33 5.82
C GLY A 5 11.79 19.49 7.13
N VAL A 6 10.60 20.11 7.07
CA VAL A 6 9.72 20.25 8.24
C VAL A 6 9.29 18.88 8.76
N ILE A 7 8.89 17.96 7.88
CA ILE A 7 8.49 16.60 8.28
C ILE A 7 9.65 15.90 9.01
N VAL A 8 10.87 15.94 8.47
CA VAL A 8 12.06 15.32 9.07
C VAL A 8 12.40 15.94 10.42
N VAL A 9 12.36 17.27 10.53
CA VAL A 9 12.62 17.99 11.79
C VAL A 9 11.57 17.63 12.84
N LEU A 10 10.29 17.57 12.46
CA LEU A 10 9.22 17.15 13.37
C LEU A 10 9.41 15.71 13.83
N TYR A 11 9.78 14.77 12.96
CA TYR A 11 10.10 13.40 13.38
C TYR A 11 11.30 13.32 14.34
N ARG A 12 12.26 14.25 14.24
CA ARG A 12 13.45 14.28 15.12
C ARG A 12 13.15 14.81 16.52
N PHE A 13 12.30 15.85 16.61
CA PHE A 13 12.13 16.63 17.85
C PHE A 13 10.74 16.51 18.47
N ALA A 14 9.70 16.24 17.69
CA ALA A 14 8.35 16.08 18.20
C ALA A 14 8.14 14.68 18.80
N LYS A 15 7.17 14.57 19.71
CA LYS A 15 6.79 13.32 20.37
C LYS A 15 5.27 13.16 20.36
N GLY A 16 4.82 11.92 20.51
CA GLY A 16 3.40 11.58 20.62
C GLY A 16 2.59 12.07 19.42
N PHE A 17 1.51 12.81 19.69
CA PHE A 17 0.56 13.26 18.67
C PHE A 17 1.20 14.11 17.57
N VAL A 18 2.10 15.04 17.92
CA VAL A 18 2.70 15.96 16.94
C VAL A 18 3.56 15.19 15.91
N ALA A 19 4.27 14.14 16.35
CA ALA A 19 5.02 13.27 15.44
C ALA A 19 4.07 12.46 14.53
N SER A 20 2.90 12.05 15.03
CA SER A 20 1.91 11.31 14.24
C SER A 20 1.26 12.16 13.14
N VAL A 21 1.16 13.48 13.34
CA VAL A 21 0.62 14.43 12.35
C VAL A 21 1.71 15.22 11.62
N ALA A 22 2.98 14.78 11.69
CA ALA A 22 4.12 15.50 11.12
C ALA A 22 3.97 15.77 9.61
N VAL A 23 3.42 14.81 8.86
CA VAL A 23 3.14 14.97 7.42
C VAL A 23 2.14 16.10 7.17
N LEU A 24 1.06 16.17 7.96
CA LEU A 24 0.06 17.22 7.86
C LEU A 24 0.65 18.59 8.19
N LEU A 25 1.44 18.68 9.26
CA LEU A 25 2.12 19.93 9.65
C LEU A 25 3.15 20.36 8.59
N GLY A 26 3.85 19.41 7.98
CA GLY A 26 4.75 19.66 6.87
C GLY A 26 4.03 20.23 5.65
N LEU A 27 2.86 19.68 5.30
CA LEU A 27 2.01 20.20 4.23
C LEU A 27 1.54 21.63 4.54
N VAL A 28 1.09 21.90 5.77
CA VAL A 28 0.70 23.24 6.21
C VAL A 28 1.86 24.23 6.09
N ALA A 29 3.03 23.89 6.62
CA ALA A 29 4.21 24.75 6.56
C ALA A 29 4.69 24.96 5.11
N GLY A 30 4.70 23.91 4.30
CA GLY A 30 5.06 23.99 2.88
C GLY A 30 4.12 24.89 2.09
N THR A 31 2.81 24.76 2.30
CA THR A 31 1.79 25.60 1.68
C THR A 31 1.89 27.05 2.15
N ALA A 32 2.14 27.29 3.45
CA ALA A 32 2.33 28.64 3.98
C ALA A 32 3.53 29.34 3.33
N VAL A 33 4.66 28.66 3.20
CA VAL A 33 5.83 29.22 2.50
C VAL A 33 5.54 29.44 1.02
N ALA A 34 4.82 28.54 0.36
CA ALA A 34 4.45 28.72 -1.03
C ALA A 34 3.48 29.89 -1.25
N ALA A 35 2.57 30.13 -0.29
CA ALA A 35 1.67 31.27 -0.28
C ALA A 35 2.44 32.59 -0.13
N LEU A 36 3.39 32.67 0.80
CA LEU A 36 4.26 33.83 0.97
C LEU A 36 5.14 34.09 -0.27
N ALA A 37 5.47 33.04 -1.02
CA ALA A 37 6.19 33.14 -2.28
C ALA A 37 5.28 33.46 -3.49
N GLY A 38 3.98 33.70 -3.30
CA GLY A 38 3.02 34.01 -4.36
C GLY A 38 2.73 32.84 -5.31
N ARG A 39 2.99 31.60 -4.89
CA ARG A 39 2.85 30.37 -5.71
C ARG A 39 1.64 29.52 -5.35
N ALA A 40 0.81 29.95 -4.40
CA ALA A 40 -0.43 29.28 -4.04
C ALA A 40 -1.62 30.17 -4.41
N ASP A 41 -2.62 29.56 -5.05
CA ASP A 41 -3.88 30.22 -5.39
C ASP A 41 -5.01 29.62 -4.54
N PHE A 42 -5.59 30.46 -3.69
CA PHE A 42 -6.66 30.09 -2.77
C PHE A 42 -8.04 30.61 -3.21
N SER A 43 -8.13 31.26 -4.38
CA SER A 43 -9.36 31.87 -4.89
C SER A 43 -10.53 30.87 -4.93
N GLY A 44 -10.28 29.66 -5.44
CA GLY A 44 -11.29 28.59 -5.54
C GLY A 44 -11.80 28.02 -4.21
N ILE A 45 -11.20 28.36 -3.07
CA ILE A 45 -11.69 27.92 -1.74
C ILE A 45 -12.94 28.70 -1.33
N GLY A 46 -13.01 29.99 -1.70
CA GLY A 46 -14.16 30.85 -1.41
C GLY A 46 -15.43 30.32 -2.06
N ASP A 47 -15.32 29.95 -3.34
CA ASP A 47 -16.41 29.48 -4.19
C ASP A 47 -16.87 28.05 -3.88
N ALA A 48 -16.04 27.26 -3.20
CA ALA A 48 -16.40 25.90 -2.82
C ALA A 48 -17.51 25.89 -1.76
N ALA A 49 -18.54 25.08 -2.00
CA ALA A 49 -19.65 24.90 -1.08
C ALA A 49 -19.19 24.26 0.25
N TRP A 50 -19.87 24.62 1.34
CA TRP A 50 -19.65 24.01 2.66
C TRP A 50 -20.10 22.56 2.74
N PHE A 51 -21.15 22.21 2.00
CA PHE A 51 -21.65 20.84 1.88
C PHE A 51 -21.86 20.50 0.41
N GLY A 52 -21.45 19.31 0.01
CA GLY A 52 -21.65 18.83 -1.34
C GLY A 52 -21.27 17.37 -1.45
N MET A 53 -22.24 16.57 -1.88
CA MET A 53 -22.03 15.16 -2.22
C MET A 53 -22.13 15.04 -3.73
N ARG A 54 -21.10 14.48 -4.38
CA ARG A 54 -21.23 14.08 -5.78
C ARG A 54 -22.15 12.86 -5.83
N ALA A 55 -23.06 12.84 -6.81
CA ALA A 55 -23.93 11.69 -7.01
C ALA A 55 -23.09 10.42 -7.16
N PRO A 56 -23.54 9.27 -6.62
CA PRO A 56 -22.95 7.98 -6.96
C PRO A 56 -22.88 7.83 -8.48
N LEU A 57 -21.82 7.20 -8.99
CA LEU A 57 -21.60 7.00 -10.42
C LEU A 57 -21.59 8.31 -11.24
N HIS A 58 -21.04 9.37 -10.68
CA HIS A 58 -20.83 10.66 -11.33
C HIS A 58 -20.06 10.54 -12.65
N TYR A 59 -19.11 9.60 -12.73
CA TYR A 59 -18.35 9.32 -13.96
C TYR A 59 -19.09 8.40 -14.96
N GLY A 60 -20.35 8.05 -14.67
CA GLY A 60 -21.18 7.18 -15.50
C GLY A 60 -21.29 5.75 -14.96
N MET A 61 -22.07 4.92 -15.67
CA MET A 61 -22.25 3.51 -15.32
C MET A 61 -20.95 2.71 -15.44
N PRO A 62 -20.73 1.69 -14.57
CA PRO A 62 -19.57 0.81 -14.67
C PRO A 62 -19.49 0.16 -16.06
N ARG A 63 -18.32 0.28 -16.70
CA ARG A 63 -18.00 -0.41 -17.95
C ARG A 63 -17.08 -1.58 -17.64
N PHE A 64 -17.51 -2.77 -18.06
CA PHE A 64 -16.75 -3.99 -17.86
C PHE A 64 -15.85 -4.25 -19.08
N ASP A 65 -14.65 -3.69 -19.03
CA ASP A 65 -13.57 -4.11 -19.93
C ASP A 65 -12.84 -5.30 -19.29
N VAL A 66 -12.76 -6.42 -20.01
CA VAL A 66 -12.22 -7.68 -19.47
C VAL A 66 -10.76 -7.51 -19.03
N MET A 67 -9.96 -6.72 -19.75
CA MET A 67 -8.54 -6.54 -19.45
C MET A 67 -8.32 -5.59 -18.28
N ALA A 68 -9.10 -4.51 -18.20
CA ALA A 68 -9.10 -3.63 -17.04
C ALA A 68 -9.55 -4.37 -15.77
N VAL A 69 -10.59 -5.21 -15.88
CA VAL A 69 -11.05 -6.06 -14.78
C VAL A 69 -9.96 -7.04 -14.36
N LEU A 70 -9.33 -7.75 -15.28
CA LEU A 70 -8.25 -8.69 -14.96
C LEU A 70 -7.07 -7.98 -14.27
N SER A 71 -6.71 -6.79 -14.75
CA SER A 71 -5.63 -5.97 -14.16
C SER A 71 -5.96 -5.57 -12.73
N ILE A 72 -7.18 -5.05 -12.48
CA ILE A 72 -7.63 -4.66 -11.15
C ILE A 72 -7.81 -5.86 -10.23
N VAL A 73 -8.30 -7.00 -10.73
CA VAL A 73 -8.39 -8.24 -9.93
C VAL A 73 -7.02 -8.65 -9.42
N LEU A 74 -5.99 -8.60 -10.27
CA LEU A 74 -4.64 -8.95 -9.84
C LEU A 74 -4.08 -7.93 -8.84
N VAL A 75 -4.31 -6.63 -9.03
CA VAL A 75 -4.00 -5.61 -8.01
C VAL A 75 -4.72 -5.90 -6.70
N MET A 76 -5.99 -6.31 -6.74
CA MET A 76 -6.75 -6.66 -5.54
C MET A 76 -6.24 -7.92 -4.84
N VAL A 77 -5.72 -8.91 -5.58
CA VAL A 77 -5.05 -10.06 -4.97
C VAL A 77 -3.79 -9.62 -4.23
N ILE A 78 -3.00 -8.72 -4.81
CA ILE A 78 -1.79 -8.17 -4.16
C ILE A 78 -2.17 -7.43 -2.87
N ILE A 79 -3.18 -6.56 -2.95
CA ILE A 79 -3.71 -5.83 -1.79
C ILE A 79 -4.25 -6.78 -0.72
N ALA A 80 -4.92 -7.88 -1.11
CA ALA A 80 -5.42 -8.87 -0.17
C ALA A 80 -4.27 -9.53 0.60
N VAL A 81 -3.20 -9.94 -0.10
CA VAL A 81 -2.00 -10.51 0.54
C VAL A 81 -1.34 -9.51 1.47
N GLU A 82 -1.21 -8.24 1.07
CA GLU A 82 -0.69 -7.16 1.91
C GLU A 82 -1.55 -6.99 3.18
N SER A 83 -2.87 -6.95 3.01
CA SER A 83 -3.84 -6.73 4.09
C SER A 83 -3.81 -7.85 5.12
N ILE A 84 -3.62 -9.12 4.69
CA ILE A 84 -3.47 -10.27 5.60
C ILE A 84 -2.30 -10.03 6.56
N GLY A 85 -1.16 -9.57 6.05
CA GLY A 85 -0.01 -9.21 6.90
C GLY A 85 -0.34 -8.13 7.91
N GLN A 86 -1.14 -7.13 7.53
CA GLN A 86 -1.59 -6.07 8.43
C GLN A 86 -2.57 -6.59 9.49
N PHE A 87 -3.47 -7.53 9.15
CA PHE A 87 -4.39 -8.11 10.12
C PHE A 87 -3.64 -8.86 11.22
N PHE A 88 -2.63 -9.66 10.87
CA PHE A 88 -1.77 -10.30 11.86
C PHE A 88 -1.01 -9.29 12.71
N ALA A 89 -0.46 -8.24 12.10
CA ALA A 89 0.26 -7.20 12.83
C ALA A 89 -0.65 -6.42 13.80
N VAL A 90 -1.91 -6.15 13.43
CA VAL A 90 -2.91 -5.55 14.32
C VAL A 90 -3.29 -6.52 15.44
N GLY A 91 -3.49 -7.80 15.14
CA GLY A 91 -3.78 -8.85 16.12
C GLY A 91 -2.70 -8.98 17.20
N GLU A 92 -1.43 -9.01 16.77
CA GLU A 92 -0.26 -9.01 17.66
C GLU A 92 -0.28 -7.81 18.61
N VAL A 93 -0.55 -6.61 18.09
CA VAL A 93 -0.60 -5.38 18.89
C VAL A 93 -1.82 -5.33 19.81
N ALA A 94 -2.94 -5.92 19.38
CA ALA A 94 -4.15 -6.05 20.17
C ALA A 94 -4.13 -7.19 21.18
N GLY A 95 -3.08 -8.03 21.20
CA GLY A 95 -2.99 -9.20 22.06
C GLY A 95 -4.07 -10.24 21.75
N ARG A 96 -4.49 -10.35 20.48
CA ARG A 96 -5.51 -11.30 20.03
C ARG A 96 -4.98 -12.13 18.87
N GLU A 97 -5.15 -13.45 18.99
CA GLU A 97 -4.90 -14.35 17.89
C GLU A 97 -5.90 -14.08 16.75
N VAL A 98 -5.41 -14.12 15.52
CA VAL A 98 -6.18 -13.88 14.30
C VAL A 98 -6.29 -15.21 13.58
N ASP A 99 -7.51 -15.72 13.42
CA ASP A 99 -7.78 -16.98 12.74
C ASP A 99 -8.21 -16.77 11.26
N GLU A 100 -8.41 -17.86 10.53
CA GLU A 100 -8.85 -17.81 9.13
C GLU A 100 -10.24 -17.15 8.97
N ARG A 101 -11.12 -17.27 9.98
CA ARG A 101 -12.46 -16.68 9.94
C ARG A 101 -12.38 -15.17 10.09
N ASP A 102 -11.47 -14.67 10.91
CA ASP A 102 -11.17 -13.25 11.07
C ASP A 102 -10.63 -12.66 9.78
N ILE A 103 -9.67 -13.35 9.14
CA ILE A 103 -9.11 -12.94 7.84
C ILE A 103 -10.20 -12.90 6.78
N ALA A 104 -11.05 -13.94 6.68
CA ALA A 104 -12.13 -13.98 5.72
C ALA A 104 -13.14 -12.84 5.93
N ARG A 105 -13.48 -12.51 7.18
CA ARG A 105 -14.36 -11.38 7.50
C ARG A 105 -13.72 -10.04 7.15
N ALA A 106 -12.44 -9.88 7.44
CA ALA A 106 -11.71 -8.64 7.16
C ALA A 106 -11.55 -8.39 5.65
N LEU A 107 -11.20 -9.42 4.87
CA LEU A 107 -11.13 -9.35 3.41
C LEU A 107 -12.49 -9.05 2.77
N ARG A 108 -13.59 -9.61 3.30
CA ARG A 108 -14.95 -9.26 2.85
C ARG A 108 -15.29 -7.80 3.11
N ALA A 109 -14.92 -7.27 4.28
CA ALA A 109 -15.12 -5.87 4.60
C ALA A 109 -14.30 -4.96 3.68
N ASP A 110 -13.04 -5.31 3.40
CA ASP A 110 -12.15 -4.56 2.49
C ASP A 110 -12.68 -4.55 1.04
N GLY A 111 -13.14 -5.70 0.55
CA GLY A 111 -13.78 -5.81 -0.76
C GLY A 111 -15.07 -5.01 -0.86
N LEU A 112 -15.94 -5.07 0.16
CA LEU A 112 -17.17 -4.27 0.21
C LEU A 112 -16.87 -2.77 0.25
N ALA A 113 -15.86 -2.35 1.03
CA ALA A 113 -15.41 -0.96 1.08
C ALA A 113 -14.92 -0.49 -0.28
N THR A 114 -14.15 -1.33 -0.99
CA THR A 114 -13.67 -1.05 -2.35
C THR A 114 -14.80 -0.94 -3.37
N VAL A 115 -15.82 -1.81 -3.30
CA VAL A 115 -17.01 -1.71 -4.15
C VAL A 115 -17.76 -0.40 -3.86
N ALA A 116 -17.97 -0.06 -2.59
CA ALA A 116 -18.61 1.19 -2.19
C ALA A 116 -17.80 2.41 -2.67
N ALA A 117 -16.47 2.36 -2.55
CA ALA A 117 -15.56 3.39 -3.05
C ALA A 117 -15.74 3.59 -4.56
N GLY A 118 -15.75 2.52 -5.34
CA GLY A 118 -15.99 2.59 -6.79
C GLY A 118 -17.34 3.20 -7.16
N LEU A 119 -18.41 2.81 -6.47
CA LEU A 119 -19.75 3.40 -6.67
C LEU A 119 -19.80 4.89 -6.30
N LEU A 120 -19.00 5.31 -5.32
CA LEU A 120 -18.86 6.69 -4.86
C LEU A 120 -17.75 7.46 -5.58
N ASN A 121 -17.30 6.99 -6.75
CA ASN A 121 -16.33 7.66 -7.62
C ASN A 121 -14.89 7.73 -7.06
N SER A 122 -14.52 6.79 -6.20
CA SER A 122 -13.20 6.65 -5.60
C SER A 122 -12.44 5.45 -6.19
N PHE A 123 -11.15 5.38 -5.88
CA PHE A 123 -10.26 4.27 -6.22
C PHE A 123 -10.35 3.15 -5.17
N PRO A 124 -9.84 1.94 -5.48
CA PRO A 124 -9.73 0.86 -4.52
C PRO A 124 -9.07 1.30 -3.21
N THR A 125 -9.64 0.86 -2.09
CA THR A 125 -9.19 1.22 -0.75
C THR A 125 -8.60 0.00 -0.05
N THR A 126 -7.66 0.22 0.86
CA THR A 126 -7.09 -0.85 1.68
C THR A 126 -6.70 -0.35 3.07
N VAL A 127 -6.31 -1.27 3.94
CA VAL A 127 -5.84 -1.03 5.30
C VAL A 127 -4.54 -0.23 5.26
N TYR A 128 -4.50 0.87 6.02
CA TYR A 128 -3.32 1.73 6.08
C TYR A 128 -2.28 1.20 7.08
N SER A 129 -1.16 0.67 6.57
CA SER A 129 -0.07 0.07 7.37
C SER A 129 0.54 1.02 8.41
N GLN A 130 0.47 2.33 8.18
CA GLN A 130 0.94 3.35 9.13
C GLN A 130 0.12 3.36 10.43
N ASN A 131 -1.17 2.99 10.37
CA ASN A 131 -2.03 2.96 11.54
C ASN A 131 -1.59 1.87 12.53
N VAL A 132 -0.99 0.78 12.05
CA VAL A 132 -0.43 -0.28 12.91
C VAL A 132 0.73 0.26 13.76
N GLY A 133 1.58 1.11 13.18
CA GLY A 133 2.65 1.79 13.91
C GLY A 133 2.10 2.70 15.01
N LEU A 134 1.03 3.44 14.72
CA LEU A 134 0.37 4.28 15.71
C LEU A 134 -0.25 3.47 16.86
N LEU A 135 -0.86 2.31 16.56
CA LEU A 135 -1.38 1.40 17.59
C LEU A 135 -0.28 0.91 18.54
N ARG A 136 0.92 0.61 18.03
CA ARG A 136 2.08 0.21 18.86
C ARG A 136 2.53 1.28 19.84
N ILE A 137 2.47 2.55 19.42
CA ILE A 137 2.90 3.70 20.22
C ILE A 137 1.82 4.10 21.23
N THR A 138 0.57 4.23 20.77
CA THR A 138 -0.55 4.71 21.58
C THR A 138 -1.11 3.65 22.52
N ARG A 139 -0.94 2.35 22.17
CA ARG A 139 -1.57 1.20 22.84
C ARG A 139 -3.10 1.27 22.91
N VAL A 140 -3.74 2.08 22.06
CA VAL A 140 -5.20 2.21 22.01
C VAL A 140 -5.74 1.31 20.90
N THR A 141 -6.23 0.13 21.26
CA THR A 141 -6.73 -0.89 20.30
C THR A 141 -8.26 -0.96 20.21
N SER A 142 -8.94 0.05 20.76
CA SER A 142 -10.40 0.15 20.74
C SER A 142 -10.93 0.38 19.33
N ARG A 143 -11.82 -0.51 18.87
CA ARG A 143 -12.50 -0.40 17.57
C ARG A 143 -13.31 0.90 17.42
N TRP A 144 -13.78 1.46 18.53
CA TRP A 144 -14.59 2.68 18.54
C TRP A 144 -13.79 3.92 18.13
N VAL A 145 -12.48 3.94 18.39
CA VAL A 145 -11.60 5.02 17.94
C VAL A 145 -11.50 5.02 16.41
N VAL A 146 -11.37 3.83 15.81
CA VAL A 146 -11.34 3.67 14.36
C VAL A 146 -12.71 4.02 13.75
N ALA A 147 -13.81 3.59 14.36
CA ALA A 147 -15.16 3.92 13.91
C ALA A 147 -15.44 5.44 13.96
N ALA A 148 -15.06 6.11 15.05
CA ALA A 148 -15.17 7.57 15.18
C ALA A 148 -14.32 8.30 14.12
N GLY A 149 -13.10 7.82 13.87
CA GLY A 149 -12.25 8.33 12.79
C GLY A 149 -12.91 8.16 11.40
N GLY A 150 -13.54 7.02 11.14
CA GLY A 150 -14.29 6.77 9.90
C GLY A 150 -15.48 7.71 9.74
N VAL A 151 -16.26 7.94 10.80
CA VAL A 151 -17.37 8.92 10.79
C VAL A 151 -16.85 10.33 10.55
N MET A 152 -15.74 10.72 11.17
CA MET A 152 -15.11 12.01 10.94
C MET A 152 -14.65 12.17 9.48
N MET A 153 -14.05 11.13 8.89
CA MET A 153 -13.67 11.13 7.47
C MET A 153 -14.88 11.20 6.54
N LEU A 154 -15.99 10.54 6.88
CA LEU A 154 -17.25 10.65 6.13
C LEU A 154 -17.77 12.09 6.13
N VAL A 155 -17.81 12.73 7.32
CA VAL A 155 -18.24 14.13 7.46
C VAL A 155 -17.31 15.06 6.68
N LEU A 156 -15.99 14.90 6.79
CA LEU A 156 -15.03 15.69 6.02
C LEU A 156 -15.16 15.48 4.50
N GLY A 157 -15.48 14.27 4.06
CA GLY A 157 -15.72 13.95 2.65
C GLY A 157 -16.95 14.65 2.07
N LEU A 158 -17.92 15.04 2.92
CA LEU A 158 -19.10 15.82 2.53
C LEU A 158 -18.83 17.33 2.46
N VAL A 159 -17.60 17.77 2.73
CA VAL A 159 -17.19 19.19 2.75
C VAL A 159 -16.26 19.46 1.55
N PRO A 160 -16.79 19.90 0.38
CA PRO A 160 -15.99 20.21 -0.80
C PRO A 160 -14.86 21.21 -0.57
N LYS A 161 -15.01 22.12 0.41
CA LYS A 161 -13.93 23.04 0.82
C LYS A 161 -12.65 22.32 1.22
N VAL A 162 -12.73 21.13 1.84
CA VAL A 162 -11.54 20.33 2.17
C VAL A 162 -10.82 19.94 0.88
N GLY A 163 -11.56 19.49 -0.14
CA GLY A 163 -11.01 19.20 -1.47
C GLY A 163 -10.40 20.44 -2.15
N ALA A 164 -11.05 21.60 -2.03
CA ALA A 164 -10.54 22.86 -2.58
C ALA A 164 -9.23 23.30 -1.91
N VAL A 165 -9.10 23.13 -0.59
CA VAL A 165 -7.85 23.40 0.14
C VAL A 165 -6.73 22.50 -0.36
N VAL A 166 -7.00 21.20 -0.56
CA VAL A 166 -6.00 20.26 -1.09
C VAL A 166 -5.63 20.60 -2.53
N ALA A 167 -6.60 20.98 -3.36
CA ALA A 167 -6.36 21.39 -4.75
C ALA A 167 -5.57 22.70 -4.87
N ALA A 168 -5.68 23.60 -3.89
CA ALA A 168 -4.90 24.83 -3.81
C ALA A 168 -3.43 24.59 -3.42
N MET A 169 -3.07 23.39 -2.94
CA MET A 169 -1.68 23.09 -2.56
C MET A 169 -0.80 22.97 -3.81
N PRO A 170 0.32 23.72 -3.88
CA PRO A 170 1.21 23.62 -5.03
C PRO A 170 1.81 22.21 -5.19
N PRO A 171 2.04 21.73 -6.42
CA PRO A 171 2.57 20.38 -6.67
C PRO A 171 3.89 20.11 -5.95
N ALA A 172 4.74 21.13 -5.77
CA ALA A 172 6.00 21.02 -5.04
C ALA A 172 5.82 20.69 -3.54
N VAL A 173 4.71 21.13 -2.92
CA VAL A 173 4.39 20.83 -1.52
C VAL A 173 3.93 19.38 -1.39
N LEU A 174 3.01 18.97 -2.27
CA LEU A 174 2.53 17.58 -2.34
C LEU A 174 3.69 16.62 -2.64
N GLY A 175 4.57 16.96 -3.57
CA GLY A 175 5.77 16.20 -3.88
C GLY A 175 6.68 15.95 -2.67
N GLY A 176 6.82 16.94 -1.78
CA GLY A 176 7.59 16.76 -0.55
C GLY A 176 6.96 15.74 0.42
N ALA A 177 5.64 15.73 0.53
CA ALA A 177 4.92 14.77 1.36
C ALA A 177 4.88 13.37 0.73
N THR A 178 4.70 13.26 -0.59
CA THR A 178 4.68 11.97 -1.29
C THR A 178 6.02 11.26 -1.22
N VAL A 179 7.15 11.98 -1.26
CA VAL A 179 8.48 11.39 -1.02
C VAL A 179 8.51 10.69 0.33
N VAL A 180 8.05 11.32 1.41
CA VAL A 180 8.02 10.69 2.75
C VAL A 180 7.11 9.47 2.76
N LEU A 181 5.92 9.58 2.16
CA LEU A 181 4.94 8.50 2.13
C LEU A 181 5.49 7.28 1.38
N PHE A 182 5.97 7.47 0.15
CA PHE A 182 6.50 6.38 -0.67
C PHE A 182 7.80 5.79 -0.10
N SER A 183 8.69 6.61 0.46
CA SER A 183 9.88 6.10 1.14
C SER A 183 9.53 5.25 2.37
N THR A 184 8.50 5.64 3.12
CA THR A 184 8.04 4.85 4.27
C THR A 184 7.47 3.50 3.83
N ILE A 185 6.68 3.46 2.75
CA ILE A 185 6.15 2.21 2.17
C ILE A 185 7.31 1.28 1.76
N ALA A 186 8.34 1.81 1.09
CA ALA A 186 9.52 1.04 0.72
C ALA A 186 10.24 0.45 1.94
N VAL A 187 10.39 1.22 3.02
CA VAL A 187 10.99 0.75 4.29
C VAL A 187 10.17 -0.35 4.95
N VAL A 188 8.84 -0.22 4.99
CA VAL A 188 7.96 -1.28 5.52
C VAL A 188 8.10 -2.55 4.69
N GLY A 189 8.18 -2.45 3.36
CA GLY A 189 8.46 -3.59 2.49
C GLY A 189 9.79 -4.28 2.84
N MET A 190 10.86 -3.51 3.06
CA MET A 190 12.16 -4.05 3.51
C MET A 190 12.07 -4.75 4.88
N GLN A 191 11.29 -4.21 5.83
CA GLN A 191 11.08 -4.83 7.14
C GLN A 191 10.33 -6.17 7.05
N ILE A 192 9.35 -6.28 6.14
CA ILE A 192 8.66 -7.54 5.86
C ILE A 192 9.65 -8.53 5.25
N LEU A 193 10.44 -8.09 4.28
CA LEU A 193 11.43 -8.90 3.59
C LEU A 193 12.53 -9.42 4.53
N ALA A 194 12.94 -8.62 5.52
CA ALA A 194 13.92 -9.02 6.53
C ALA A 194 13.45 -10.19 7.42
N LYS A 195 12.14 -10.49 7.44
CA LYS A 195 11.60 -11.68 8.11
C LYS A 195 11.74 -12.94 7.27
N ALA A 196 11.91 -12.81 5.95
CA ALA A 196 12.26 -13.95 5.10
C ALA A 196 13.73 -14.30 5.35
N ASP A 197 14.03 -15.56 5.62
CA ASP A 197 15.41 -16.00 5.85
C ASP A 197 16.24 -15.87 4.55
N LEU A 198 16.85 -14.70 4.35
CA LEU A 198 17.67 -14.37 3.18
C LEU A 198 19.07 -14.99 3.22
N SER A 199 19.42 -15.74 4.28
CA SER A 199 20.65 -16.56 4.29
C SER A 199 20.53 -17.77 3.36
N GLN A 200 19.29 -18.21 3.10
CA GLN A 200 19.02 -19.28 2.16
C GLN A 200 19.09 -18.77 0.72
N ALA A 201 20.01 -19.34 -0.07
CA ALA A 201 20.24 -18.95 -1.46
C ALA A 201 18.94 -18.93 -2.32
N ARG A 202 18.00 -19.85 -2.06
CA ARG A 202 16.70 -19.90 -2.76
C ARG A 202 15.87 -18.64 -2.51
N ASN A 203 15.79 -18.20 -1.27
CA ASN A 203 15.05 -16.99 -0.89
C ASN A 203 15.74 -15.75 -1.45
N THR A 204 17.08 -15.68 -1.38
CA THR A 204 17.85 -14.57 -1.95
C THR A 204 17.62 -14.42 -3.45
N VAL A 205 17.70 -15.52 -4.21
CA VAL A 205 17.49 -15.51 -5.67
C VAL A 205 16.05 -15.14 -6.01
N LEU A 206 15.07 -15.71 -5.30
CA LEU A 206 13.65 -15.38 -5.47
C LEU A 206 13.42 -13.87 -5.34
N VAL A 207 13.93 -13.29 -4.26
CA VAL A 207 13.77 -11.87 -3.94
C VAL A 207 14.49 -10.99 -4.97
N ALA A 208 15.75 -11.29 -5.28
CA ALA A 208 16.55 -10.53 -6.23
C ALA A 208 15.91 -10.51 -7.64
N ALA A 209 15.45 -11.67 -8.13
CA ALA A 209 14.79 -11.77 -9.43
C ALA A 209 13.46 -11.02 -9.46
N SER A 210 12.66 -11.12 -8.39
CA SER A 210 11.36 -10.45 -8.30
C SER A 210 11.51 -8.93 -8.24
N LEU A 211 12.48 -8.41 -7.48
CA LEU A 211 12.79 -6.98 -7.45
C LEU A 211 13.35 -6.50 -8.79
N GLY A 212 14.26 -7.25 -9.40
CA GLY A 212 14.86 -6.90 -10.70
C GLY A 212 13.81 -6.82 -11.81
N ILE A 213 12.95 -7.83 -11.91
CA ILE A 213 11.87 -7.87 -12.91
C ILE A 213 10.80 -6.81 -12.59
N GLY A 214 10.47 -6.60 -11.32
CA GLY A 214 9.51 -5.56 -10.92
C GLY A 214 10.01 -4.13 -11.19
N PHE A 215 11.33 -3.90 -11.16
CA PHE A 215 11.91 -2.58 -11.47
C PHE A 215 12.04 -2.31 -12.98
N LEU A 216 11.89 -3.36 -13.81
CA LEU A 216 12.14 -3.30 -15.25
C LEU A 216 11.31 -2.24 -15.98
N PRO A 217 9.99 -2.06 -15.73
CA PRO A 217 9.21 -1.03 -16.42
C PRO A 217 9.66 0.39 -16.09
N THR A 218 10.21 0.60 -14.89
CA THR A 218 10.74 1.89 -14.46
C THR A 218 12.13 2.16 -15.04
N ALA A 219 12.99 1.14 -15.10
CA ALA A 219 14.34 1.27 -15.61
C ALA A 219 14.40 1.27 -17.15
N TYR A 220 13.51 0.54 -17.81
CA TYR A 220 13.45 0.42 -19.26
C TYR A 220 11.99 0.45 -19.75
N PRO A 221 11.35 1.64 -19.82
CA PRO A 221 9.95 1.79 -20.21
C PRO A 221 9.61 1.23 -21.60
N GLN A 222 10.59 1.21 -22.51
CA GLN A 222 10.47 0.66 -23.86
C GLN A 222 10.31 -0.87 -23.87
N PHE A 223 10.54 -1.54 -22.74
CA PHE A 223 10.33 -2.98 -22.59
C PHE A 223 8.91 -3.40 -23.02
N ALA A 224 7.92 -2.61 -22.62
CA ALA A 224 6.52 -2.92 -22.88
C ALA A 224 6.13 -2.71 -24.35
N GLU A 225 6.93 -1.99 -25.14
CA GLU A 225 6.69 -1.74 -26.57
C GLU A 225 6.99 -2.95 -27.44
N HIS A 226 7.77 -3.90 -26.93
CA HIS A 226 8.09 -5.16 -27.60
C HIS A 226 7.02 -6.23 -27.38
N MET A 227 5.93 -5.92 -26.67
CA MET A 227 4.85 -6.86 -26.40
C MET A 227 3.92 -7.00 -27.62
N PRO A 228 3.52 -8.23 -27.98
CA PRO A 228 2.80 -8.51 -29.22
C PRO A 228 1.36 -7.95 -29.24
N THR A 229 0.83 -7.52 -28.10
CA THR A 229 -0.54 -7.01 -28.00
C THR A 229 -0.59 -5.82 -27.05
N ARG A 230 -1.33 -4.75 -27.43
CA ARG A 230 -1.54 -3.54 -26.59
C ARG A 230 -2.09 -3.86 -25.20
N GLN A 231 -2.81 -4.97 -25.07
CA GLN A 231 -3.42 -5.44 -23.83
C GLN A 231 -2.39 -6.01 -22.85
N LEU A 232 -1.37 -6.72 -23.36
CA LEU A 232 -0.24 -7.20 -22.55
C LEU A 232 0.65 -6.03 -22.11
N ARG A 233 0.78 -5.01 -22.96
CA ARG A 233 1.53 -3.79 -22.62
C ARG A 233 1.08 -3.17 -21.29
N VAL A 234 -0.22 -3.06 -21.04
CA VAL A 234 -0.78 -2.48 -19.79
C VAL A 234 -0.35 -3.28 -18.55
N LEU A 235 -0.30 -4.61 -18.65
CA LEU A 235 0.11 -5.49 -17.54
C LEU A 235 1.63 -5.39 -17.29
N PHE A 236 2.41 -5.32 -18.37
CA PHE A 236 3.87 -5.26 -18.33
C PHE A 236 4.43 -3.86 -18.04
N GLU A 237 3.61 -2.80 -18.15
CA GLU A 237 3.95 -1.46 -17.66
C GLU A 237 3.89 -1.36 -16.13
N SER A 238 3.23 -2.29 -15.45
CA SER A 238 3.12 -2.29 -13.99
C SER A 238 4.26 -3.08 -13.34
N GLY A 239 5.23 -2.36 -12.76
CA GLY A 239 6.34 -2.97 -12.03
C GLY A 239 5.92 -3.80 -10.82
N ILE A 240 4.87 -3.37 -10.10
CA ILE A 240 4.32 -4.10 -8.96
C ILE A 240 3.81 -5.47 -9.42
N MET A 241 3.09 -5.51 -10.54
CA MET A 241 2.51 -6.73 -11.10
C MET A 241 3.57 -7.74 -11.52
N LEU A 242 4.57 -7.28 -12.29
CA LEU A 242 5.67 -8.13 -12.74
C LEU A 242 6.49 -8.67 -11.57
N GLY A 243 6.77 -7.83 -10.57
CA GLY A 243 7.48 -8.24 -9.37
C GLY A 243 6.71 -9.29 -8.57
N THR A 244 5.40 -9.08 -8.33
CA THR A 244 4.60 -10.04 -7.56
C THR A 244 4.41 -11.37 -8.31
N LEU A 245 4.11 -11.34 -9.60
CA LEU A 245 3.97 -12.58 -10.39
C LEU A 245 5.26 -13.41 -10.38
N THR A 246 6.40 -12.74 -10.53
CA THR A 246 7.72 -13.38 -10.43
C THR A 246 7.93 -13.98 -9.04
N ALA A 247 7.62 -13.25 -7.98
CA ALA A 247 7.78 -13.72 -6.60
C ALA A 247 6.92 -14.95 -6.33
N VAL A 248 5.64 -14.94 -6.74
CA VAL A 248 4.72 -16.07 -6.56
C VAL A 248 5.19 -17.28 -7.36
N ALA A 249 5.57 -17.10 -8.62
CA ALA A 249 6.04 -18.18 -9.48
C ALA A 249 7.31 -18.84 -8.92
N LEU A 250 8.29 -18.04 -8.50
CA LEU A 250 9.54 -18.54 -7.92
C LEU A 250 9.31 -19.16 -6.53
N ASN A 251 8.40 -18.63 -5.72
CA ASN A 251 8.03 -19.23 -4.44
C ASN A 251 7.40 -20.61 -4.62
N LEU A 252 6.52 -20.76 -5.62
CA LEU A 252 5.94 -22.05 -5.97
C LEU A 252 7.04 -23.01 -6.45
N PHE A 253 7.91 -22.55 -7.34
CA PHE A 253 9.00 -23.35 -7.90
C PHE A 253 9.98 -23.85 -6.86
N PHE A 254 10.45 -23.00 -5.94
CA PHE A 254 11.48 -23.37 -4.98
C PHE A 254 10.96 -24.11 -3.75
N HIS A 255 9.71 -23.87 -3.34
CA HIS A 255 9.21 -24.34 -2.04
C HIS A 255 8.02 -25.29 -2.12
N HIS A 256 7.27 -25.32 -3.22
CA HIS A 256 6.02 -26.10 -3.32
C HIS A 256 6.06 -27.18 -4.40
N LEU A 257 6.89 -27.04 -5.43
CA LEU A 257 7.10 -28.11 -6.41
C LEU A 257 8.01 -29.20 -5.81
N PRO A 258 7.60 -30.48 -5.85
CA PRO A 258 8.42 -31.56 -5.33
C PRO A 258 9.72 -31.67 -6.13
N SER A 259 10.83 -31.31 -5.50
CA SER A 259 12.15 -31.61 -6.04
C SER A 259 12.35 -33.11 -5.99
N ARG A 260 12.43 -33.79 -7.13
CA ARG A 260 12.94 -35.17 -7.24
C ARG A 260 14.38 -35.23 -6.71
N ARG A 261 14.57 -35.26 -5.39
CA ARG A 261 15.82 -35.68 -4.77
C ARG A 261 15.69 -37.17 -4.47
N ARG A 262 16.45 -37.96 -5.25
CA ARG A 262 16.72 -39.38 -5.03
C ARG A 262 17.00 -39.67 -3.54
N PRO A 263 16.59 -40.83 -3.00
CA PRO A 263 17.01 -41.28 -1.69
C PRO A 263 18.55 -41.28 -1.63
N ARG A 264 19.12 -40.77 -0.54
CA ARG A 264 20.54 -40.93 -0.24
C ARG A 264 20.84 -42.45 -0.15
N PRO A 265 21.75 -43.02 -0.96
CA PRO A 265 22.23 -44.37 -0.70
C PRO A 265 23.18 -44.29 0.50
N GLY A 266 22.93 -45.11 1.52
CA GLY A 266 23.93 -45.47 2.52
C GLY A 266 23.59 -45.14 3.96
N THR A 267 22.80 -46.03 4.58
CA THR A 267 23.08 -46.54 5.94
C THR A 267 22.64 -47.99 5.98
N ALA A 268 23.37 -48.86 5.26
CA ALA A 268 23.43 -50.26 5.64
C ALA A 268 24.34 -50.32 6.87
N VAL A 269 23.75 -50.13 8.06
CA VAL A 269 24.41 -50.48 9.31
C VAL A 269 24.38 -52.01 9.36
N ALA A 270 25.57 -52.60 9.23
CA ALA A 270 25.82 -53.98 9.56
C ALA A 270 25.32 -54.25 10.99
N ALA A 271 24.31 -55.10 11.10
CA ALA A 271 24.00 -55.74 12.37
C ALA A 271 24.75 -57.07 12.36
N ASP A 272 25.79 -57.13 13.17
CA ASP A 272 26.53 -58.33 13.54
C ASP A 272 25.57 -59.45 13.98
N ALA A 273 25.80 -60.64 13.40
CA ALA A 273 25.65 -61.94 14.04
C ALA A 273 27.04 -62.58 13.94
N PRO A 274 27.52 -63.35 14.93
CA PRO A 274 26.78 -64.38 15.67
C PRO A 274 26.74 -64.23 17.19
#